data_AF-A0A2J5P668-F1
#
_entry.id   AF-A0A2J5P668-F1
#
_cell.length_a   1.000
_cell.length_b   1.000
_cell.length_c   1.000
_cell.angle_alpha   90.00
_cell.angle_beta   90.00
_cell.angle_gamma   90.00
#
_symmetry.space_group_name_H-M   'P 1'
#
loop_
_entity.id
_entity.type
_entity.pdbx_description
1 polymer ?
#
loop_
_entity_poly.entity_id
_entity_poly.type
_entity_poly.pdbx_seq_one_letter_code
_entity_poly.pdbx_strand_id
1 'polypeptide(L)' 'MANNDITYVRPEVRAAMPVWKKIRDVCKGADAVKAAGNEYLPFLDPSDKSARNKKRNADYIQRAVFYAITGNTKVGLLGL' A
#
# COMPACT_ATOMS: atom_id res chain seq x y z
N MET A 1 2.84 -39.69 -12.07
CA MET A 1 2.41 -38.51 -12.86
C MET A 1 2.88 -37.27 -12.10
N ALA A 2 3.66 -36.39 -12.73
CA ALA A 2 4.08 -35.14 -12.09
C ALA A 2 2.84 -34.25 -11.85
N ASN A 3 2.71 -33.73 -10.63
CA ASN A 3 1.61 -32.83 -10.28
C ASN A 3 1.92 -31.44 -10.85
N ASN A 4 1.25 -31.07 -11.95
CA ASN A 4 1.46 -29.81 -12.68
C ASN A 4 0.49 -28.70 -12.21
N ASP A 5 0.04 -28.74 -10.95
CA ASP A 5 -0.87 -27.74 -10.40
C ASP A 5 -0.15 -26.40 -10.18
N ILE A 6 -0.40 -25.45 -11.07
CA ILE A 6 0.14 -24.09 -11.03
C ILE A 6 -0.63 -23.15 -10.08
N THR A 7 -1.72 -23.63 -9.45
CA THR A 7 -2.55 -22.83 -8.53
C THR A 7 -2.08 -22.94 -7.07
N TYR A 8 -1.24 -23.92 -6.76
CA TYR A 8 -0.69 -24.10 -5.43
C TYR A 8 0.29 -22.97 -5.07
N VAL A 9 -0.04 -22.21 -4.02
CA VAL A 9 0.84 -21.19 -3.44
C VAL A 9 1.34 -21.69 -2.09
N ARG A 10 2.66 -21.79 -1.96
CA ARG A 10 3.34 -22.17 -0.71
C ARG A 10 2.88 -21.28 0.47
N PRO A 11 2.61 -21.84 1.66
CA PRO A 11 2.13 -21.07 2.82
C PRO A 11 3.00 -19.84 3.15
N GLU A 12 4.32 -19.99 3.08
CA GLU A 12 5.32 -18.94 3.30
C GLU A 12 5.23 -17.80 2.28
N VAL A 13 4.90 -18.11 1.01
CA VAL A 13 4.66 -17.11 -0.02
C VAL A 13 3.40 -16.32 0.33
N ARG A 14 2.32 -17.01 0.69
CA ARG A 14 1.06 -16.39 1.10
C ARG A 14 1.25 -15.49 2.33
N ALA A 15 2.05 -15.92 3.30
CA ALA A 15 2.38 -15.12 4.49
C ALA A 15 3.21 -13.86 4.14
N ALA A 16 4.09 -13.94 3.14
CA ALA A 16 4.93 -12.81 2.73
C ALA A 16 4.23 -11.82 1.78
N MET A 17 3.18 -12.25 1.06
CA MET A 17 2.46 -11.43 0.08
C MET A 17 2.02 -10.04 0.60
N PRO A 18 1.46 -9.88 1.81
CA PRO A 18 1.06 -8.56 2.33
C PRO A 18 2.27 -7.62 2.50
N VAL A 19 3.41 -8.16 2.95
CA VAL A 19 4.64 -7.40 3.14
C VAL A 19 5.18 -6.95 1.78
N TRP A 20 5.21 -7.84 0.78
CA TRP A 20 5.67 -7.49 -0.56
C TRP A 20 4.75 -6.49 -1.26
N LYS A 21 3.42 -6.58 -1.06
CA LYS A 21 2.47 -5.57 -1.54
C LYS A 21 2.81 -4.20 -0.94
N LYS A 22 2.93 -4.11 0.39
CA LYS A 22 3.28 -2.86 1.07
C LYS A 22 4.58 -2.25 0.55
N ILE A 23 5.63 -3.06 0.39
CA ILE A 23 6.92 -2.61 -0.15
C ILE A 23 6.75 -2.08 -1.58
N ARG A 24 5.98 -2.77 -2.44
CA ARG A 24 5.70 -2.30 -3.80
C ARG A 24 4.96 -0.97 -3.82
N ASP A 25 3.94 -0.81 -2.99
CA ASP A 25 3.14 0.43 -2.94
C ASP A 25 3.98 1.61 -2.42
N VAL A 26 4.80 1.39 -1.38
CA VAL A 26 5.77 2.38 -0.87
C VAL A 26 6.76 2.81 -1.95
N CYS A 27 7.33 1.86 -2.69
CA CYS A 27 8.28 2.15 -3.77
C CYS A 27 7.61 2.80 -4.99
N LYS A 28 6.34 2.52 -5.25
CA LYS A 28 5.57 3.13 -6.36
C LYS A 28 5.20 4.59 -6.09
N GLY A 29 5.12 4.97 -4.81
CA GLY A 29 5.05 6.35 -4.38
C GLY A 29 3.69 6.82 -3.91
N ALA A 30 3.51 8.15 -3.84
CA ALA A 30 2.41 8.78 -3.14
C ALA A 30 1.03 8.35 -3.68
N ASP A 31 0.87 8.19 -4.98
CA ASP A 31 -0.41 7.81 -5.58
C ASP A 31 -0.85 6.40 -5.17
N ALA A 32 0.10 5.45 -5.13
CA ALA A 32 -0.20 4.07 -4.69
C ALA A 32 -0.57 4.04 -3.20
N VAL A 33 0.15 4.80 -2.38
CA VAL A 33 -0.13 4.90 -0.93
C VAL A 33 -1.48 5.54 -0.67
N LYS A 34 -1.82 6.64 -1.37
CA LYS A 34 -3.11 7.32 -1.24
C LYS A 34 -4.27 6.48 -1.78
N ALA A 35 -4.07 5.74 -2.86
CA ALA A 35 -5.09 4.83 -3.41
C ALA A 35 -5.41 3.67 -2.45
N ALA A 36 -4.43 3.17 -1.71
CA ALA A 36 -4.65 2.19 -0.64
C ALA A 36 -5.39 2.80 0.57
N GLY A 37 -5.46 4.14 0.65
CA GLY A 37 -6.27 4.87 1.62
C GLY A 37 -5.96 4.44 3.05
N ASN A 38 -6.98 3.95 3.74
CA ASN A 38 -6.85 3.59 5.16
C ASN A 38 -6.12 2.28 5.44
N GLU A 39 -5.65 1.56 4.41
CA GLU A 39 -4.69 0.47 4.59
C GLU A 39 -3.34 1.00 5.12
N TYR A 40 -2.93 2.20 4.67
CA TYR A 40 -1.66 2.82 5.05
C TYR A 40 -1.80 4.15 5.80
N LEU A 41 -2.88 4.88 5.56
CA LEU A 41 -3.13 6.18 6.17
C LEU A 41 -4.14 6.06 7.33
N PRO A 42 -3.92 6.74 8.46
CA PRO A 42 -4.86 6.69 9.58
C PRO A 42 -6.25 7.17 9.17
N PHE A 43 -7.27 6.53 9.73
CA PHE A 43 -8.64 7.04 9.67
C PHE A 43 -8.84 8.03 10.82
N LEU A 44 -9.24 9.26 10.50
CA LEU A 44 -9.13 10.38 11.45
C LEU A 44 -9.98 10.24 12.72
N ASP A 45 -11.18 9.67 12.61
CA ASP A 45 -12.05 9.38 13.74
C ASP A 45 -12.79 8.07 13.46
N PRO A 46 -12.25 6.92 13.89
CA PRO A 46 -12.87 5.61 13.63
C PRO A 46 -14.23 5.41 14.31
N SER A 47 -14.56 6.24 15.32
CA SER A 47 -15.81 6.13 16.07
C SER A 47 -16.96 6.85 15.38
N ASP A 48 -16.68 7.93 14.65
CA ASP A 48 -17.69 8.70 13.91
C ASP A 48 -17.94 8.12 12.50
N LYS A 49 -19.16 7.61 12.26
CA LYS A 49 -19.59 7.08 10.96
C LYS A 49 -20.32 8.10 10.09
N SER A 50 -20.39 9.35 10.51
CA SER A 50 -21.08 10.44 9.82
C SER A 50 -20.52 10.70 8.43
N ALA A 51 -21.37 11.21 7.53
CA ALA A 51 -20.94 11.64 6.19
C ALA A 51 -19.87 12.75 6.27
N ARG A 52 -19.94 13.60 7.30
CA ARG A 52 -18.95 14.64 7.56
C ARG A 52 -17.57 14.06 7.83
N ASN A 53 -17.47 13.05 8.69
CA ASN A 53 -16.18 12.41 8.98
C ASN A 53 -15.62 11.67 7.77
N LYS A 54 -16.47 11.00 6.98
CA LYS A 54 -16.06 10.37 5.71
C LYS A 54 -15.45 11.41 4.74
N LYS A 55 -16.10 12.57 4.57
CA LYS A 55 -15.58 13.65 3.73
C LYS A 55 -14.24 14.19 4.26
N ARG A 56 -14.17 14.43 5.58
CA ARG A 56 -12.93 14.90 6.22
C ARG A 56 -11.77 13.92 6.04
N ASN A 57 -12.03 12.62 6.12
CA ASN A 57 -11.04 11.58 5.88
C ASN A 57 -10.58 11.57 4.41
N ALA A 58 -11.51 11.72 3.45
CA ALA A 58 -11.16 11.83 2.04
C ALA A 58 -10.28 13.07 1.75
N ASP A 59 -10.66 14.23 2.28
CA ASP A 59 -9.88 15.46 2.16
C ASP A 59 -8.48 15.30 2.79
N TYR A 60 -8.37 14.54 3.88
CA TYR A 60 -7.08 14.21 4.50
C TYR A 60 -6.21 13.34 3.59
N ILE A 61 -6.75 12.24 3.04
CA ILE A 61 -6.00 11.34 2.15
C ILE A 61 -5.46 12.12 0.94
N GLN A 62 -6.26 13.01 0.35
CA GLN A 62 -5.84 13.85 -0.77
C GLN A 62 -4.64 14.74 -0.41
N ARG A 63 -4.66 15.35 0.78
CA ARG A 63 -3.63 16.28 1.27
C ARG A 63 -2.43 15.61 1.95
N ALA A 64 -2.53 14.32 2.25
CA ALA A 64 -1.45 13.59 2.90
C ALA A 64 -0.16 13.71 2.09
N VAL A 65 0.94 14.07 2.75
CA VAL A 65 2.25 14.16 2.12
C VAL A 65 2.96 12.83 2.33
N PHE A 66 3.47 12.25 1.25
CA PHE A 66 4.24 11.01 1.28
C PHE A 66 5.51 11.18 0.45
N TYR A 67 6.66 10.92 1.07
CA TYR A 67 7.95 10.95 0.40
C TYR A 67 8.38 9.52 0.07
N ALA A 68 8.41 9.20 -1.22
CA ALA A 68 8.77 7.87 -1.74
C ALA A 68 10.29 7.63 -1.71
N ILE A 69 10.95 7.90 -0.58
CA ILE A 69 12.41 7.90 -0.44
C ILE A 69 13.00 6.56 -0.90
N THR A 70 12.46 5.43 -0.43
CA THR A 70 12.95 4.10 -0.79
C THR A 70 12.83 3.82 -2.30
N GLY A 71 11.74 4.27 -2.93
CA GLY A 71 11.56 4.16 -4.38
C GLY A 71 12.60 4.97 -5.14
N ASN A 72 12.82 6.22 -4.73
CA ASN A 72 13.83 7.10 -5.31
C ASN A 72 15.25 6.57 -5.12
N THR A 73 15.59 6.05 -3.93
CA THR A 73 16.88 5.41 -3.67
C THR A 73 17.07 4.20 -4.57
N LYS A 74 16.04 3.35 -4.74
CA LYS A 74 16.11 2.19 -5.65
C LYS A 74 16.41 2.64 -7.08
N VAL A 75 15.72 3.66 -7.58
CA VAL A 75 15.95 4.21 -8.93
C VAL A 75 17.39 4.72 -9.08
N GLY A 76 17.87 5.50 -8.10
CA GLY A 76 19.25 6.01 -8.11
C GLY A 76 20.31 4.91 -8.06
N LEU A 77 20.10 3.84 -7.28
CA LEU A 77 21.01 2.68 -7.25
C LEU A 77 21.01 1.86 -8.54
N LEU A 78 19.94 1.93 -9.34
CA LEU A 78 19.85 1.29 -10.65
C LEU A 78 20.42 2.16 -11.79
N GLY A 79 20.77 3.43 -11.52
CA GLY A 79 21.23 4.37 -12.54
C GLY A 79 20.15 4.81 -13.53
N LEU A 80 18.88 4.78 -13.11
CA LEU A 80 17.71 5.18 -13.89
C LEU A 80 17.27 6.62 -13.59
#